data_AF-D8S0P4-F1
#
_entry.id   AF-D8S0P4-F1
#
_cell.length_a   1.000
_cell.length_b   1.000
_cell.length_c   1.000
_cell.angle_alpha   90.00
_cell.angle_beta   90.00
_cell.angle_gamma   90.00
#
_symmetry.space_group_name_H-M   'P 1'
#
loop_
_entity.id
_entity.type
_entity.pdbx_description
1 polymer ?
#
loop_
_entity_poly.entity_id
_entity_poly.type
_entity_poly.pdbx_seq_one_letter_code
_entity_poly.pdbx_strand_id
1 'polypeptide(L)'
;FTDRAAETFFAACPFDFGTVNYTSITSVCKSPYPRKPCCDSFIALTCRYITYFNDLNTTCADEMFAYLNNAGAYPGGLFANICVAGPEGLPC
;
A
#
# COMPACT_ATOMS: atom_id res chain seq x y z
N PHE A 1 -6.04 -5.98 -33.42
CA PHE A 1 -5.02 -6.00 -32.35
C PHE A 1 -5.60 -6.75 -31.17
N THR A 2 -5.74 -8.05 -31.34
CA THR A 2 -5.84 -8.98 -30.22
C THR A 2 -4.48 -9.01 -29.52
N ASP A 3 -4.51 -9.35 -28.23
CA ASP A 3 -3.35 -9.78 -27.43
C ASP A 3 -2.73 -8.74 -26.50
N ARG A 4 -3.31 -8.65 -25.29
CA ARG A 4 -2.57 -8.74 -24.02
C ARG A 4 -3.53 -9.05 -22.87
N ALA A 5 -4.20 -10.21 -22.96
CA ALA A 5 -4.63 -10.89 -21.75
C ALA A 5 -3.36 -11.51 -21.17
N ALA A 6 -2.60 -10.71 -20.42
CA ALA A 6 -1.60 -11.28 -19.53
C ALA A 6 -2.39 -12.15 -18.55
N GLU A 7 -2.30 -13.46 -18.74
CA GLU A 7 -2.64 -14.45 -17.72
C GLU A 7 -1.93 -14.03 -16.43
N THR A 8 -2.66 -13.34 -15.58
CA THR A 8 -2.27 -13.04 -14.22
C THR A 8 -3.26 -13.82 -13.37
N PHE A 9 -2.72 -14.67 -12.51
CA PHE A 9 -3.47 -15.49 -11.55
C PHE A 9 -4.32 -14.67 -10.56
N PHE A 10 -4.27 -13.33 -10.63
CA PHE A 10 -4.87 -12.41 -9.69
C PHE A 10 -6.09 -11.72 -10.28
N ALA A 11 -7.19 -11.74 -9.53
CA ALA A 11 -8.39 -10.99 -9.86
C ALA A 11 -8.16 -9.47 -9.69
N ALA A 12 -8.94 -8.67 -10.40
CA ALA A 12 -8.95 -7.23 -10.19
C ALA A 12 -9.40 -6.90 -8.75
N CYS A 13 -8.85 -5.82 -8.18
CA CYS A 13 -9.26 -5.38 -6.85
C CYS A 13 -10.74 -4.95 -6.87
N PRO A 14 -11.60 -5.50 -5.99
CA PRO A 14 -13.00 -5.09 -5.92
C PRO A 14 -13.20 -3.73 -5.23
N PHE A 15 -12.14 -3.14 -4.66
CA PHE A 15 -12.18 -1.87 -3.95
C PHE A 15 -11.36 -0.81 -4.69
N ASP A 16 -11.94 0.37 -4.91
CA ASP A 16 -11.26 1.48 -5.58
C ASP A 16 -10.40 2.29 -4.60
N PHE A 17 -9.10 1.98 -4.57
CA PHE A 17 -8.10 2.70 -3.76
C PHE A 17 -7.87 4.15 -4.20
N GLY A 18 -8.37 4.57 -5.37
CA GLY A 18 -8.38 5.97 -5.80
C GLY A 18 -9.31 6.86 -4.98
N THR A 19 -10.28 6.26 -4.28
CA THR A 19 -11.22 6.98 -3.40
C THR A 19 -10.69 7.22 -1.98
N VAL A 20 -9.53 6.65 -1.63
CA VAL A 20 -8.96 6.72 -0.28
C VAL A 20 -8.34 8.08 0.02
N ASN A 21 -8.57 8.59 1.23
CA ASN A 21 -7.90 9.79 1.71
C ASN A 21 -6.50 9.47 2.29
N TYR A 22 -5.46 9.74 1.49
CA TYR A 22 -4.06 9.53 1.85
C TYR A 22 -3.45 10.65 2.72
N THR A 23 -4.18 11.72 3.03
CA THR A 23 -3.67 12.86 3.84
C THR A 23 -3.13 12.42 5.20
N SER A 24 -3.74 11.39 5.80
CA SER A 24 -3.34 10.84 7.10
C SER A 24 -1.89 10.32 7.14
N ILE A 25 -1.36 9.85 6.01
CA ILE A 25 0.04 9.43 5.88
C ILE A 25 0.90 10.51 5.23
N THR A 26 0.41 11.19 4.18
CA THR A 26 1.20 12.21 3.45
C THR A 26 1.47 13.48 4.26
N SER A 27 0.64 13.78 5.25
CA SER A 27 0.89 14.89 6.19
C SER A 27 1.97 14.57 7.22
N VAL A 28 2.20 13.28 7.51
CA VAL A 28 3.05 12.78 8.61
C VAL A 28 4.37 12.21 8.09
N CYS A 29 4.32 11.32 7.12
CA CYS A 29 5.48 10.68 6.51
C CYS A 29 6.02 11.56 5.38
N LYS A 30 7.03 12.36 5.67
CA LYS A 30 7.69 13.27 4.71
C LYS A 30 9.20 13.04 4.70
N SER A 31 9.86 13.32 3.59
CA SER A 31 11.33 13.27 3.48
C SER A 31 11.97 14.05 4.63
N PRO A 32 12.93 13.46 5.39
CA PRO A 32 13.71 12.25 5.10
C PRO A 32 13.12 10.91 5.58
N TYR A 33 11.78 10.78 5.58
CA TYR A 33 11.00 9.58 5.90
C TYR A 33 11.32 8.96 7.26
N PRO A 34 11.07 9.70 8.37
CA PRO A 34 11.35 9.20 9.71
C PRO A 34 10.56 7.91 10.00
N ARG A 35 11.29 6.83 10.33
CA ARG A 35 10.74 5.47 10.46
C ARG A 35 9.45 5.40 11.28
N LYS A 36 9.48 5.87 12.54
CA LYS A 36 8.35 5.72 13.46
C LYS A 36 7.05 6.38 12.93
N PRO A 37 7.00 7.69 12.66
CA PRO A 37 5.78 8.32 12.16
C PRO A 37 5.35 7.80 10.78
N CYS A 38 6.30 7.39 9.92
CA CYS A 38 5.97 6.75 8.64
C CYS A 38 5.31 5.39 8.84
N CYS A 39 5.86 4.53 9.68
CA CYS A 39 5.30 3.20 9.90
C CYS A 39 4.00 3.25 10.70
N ASP A 40 3.88 4.12 11.71
CA ASP A 40 2.65 4.26 12.48
C ASP A 40 1.48 4.73 11.59
N SER A 41 1.72 5.70 10.70
CA SER A 41 0.69 6.18 9.76
C SER A 41 0.42 5.20 8.62
N PHE A 42 1.43 4.46 8.15
CA PHE A 42 1.27 3.39 7.16
C PHE A 42 0.40 2.26 7.71
N ILE A 43 0.70 1.76 8.91
CA ILE A 43 -0.10 0.74 9.61
C ILE A 43 -1.54 1.22 9.81
N ALA A 44 -1.74 2.44 10.32
CA ALA A 44 -3.09 3.00 10.49
C ALA A 44 -3.88 3.10 9.18
N LEU A 45 -3.21 3.28 8.04
CA LEU A 45 -3.83 3.26 6.73
C LEU A 45 -4.15 1.83 6.26
N THR A 46 -3.18 0.93 6.25
CA THR A 46 -3.33 -0.45 5.73
C THR A 46 -4.27 -1.28 6.58
N CYS A 47 -4.27 -1.14 7.91
CA CYS A 47 -5.18 -1.90 8.76
C CYS A 47 -6.66 -1.61 8.47
N ARG A 48 -7.01 -0.41 7.99
CA ARG A 48 -8.40 -0.08 7.61
C ARG A 48 -8.90 -0.87 6.40
N TYR A 49 -7.98 -1.36 5.58
CA TYR A 49 -8.26 -2.06 4.33
C TYR A 49 -7.62 -3.45 4.32
N ILE A 50 -7.34 -4.03 5.49
CA ILE A 50 -6.54 -5.26 5.65
C ILE A 50 -7.12 -6.44 4.87
N THR A 51 -8.44 -6.53 4.77
CA THR A 51 -9.14 -7.59 4.04
C THR A 51 -8.86 -7.55 2.54
N TYR A 52 -8.65 -6.36 1.96
CA TYR A 52 -8.28 -6.19 0.56
C TYR A 52 -6.77 -6.23 0.39
N PHE A 53 -6.04 -5.54 1.27
CA PHE A 53 -4.59 -5.39 1.19
C PHE A 53 -3.85 -6.74 1.33
N ASN A 54 -4.33 -7.64 2.19
CA ASN A 54 -3.73 -8.97 2.38
C ASN A 54 -4.35 -10.05 1.47
N ASP A 55 -5.28 -9.72 0.58
CA ASP A 55 -5.80 -10.72 -0.37
C ASP A 55 -4.81 -10.93 -1.51
N LEU A 56 -3.98 -11.95 -1.31
CA LEU A 56 -2.96 -12.37 -2.27
C LEU A 56 -3.54 -12.90 -3.58
N ASN A 57 -4.85 -13.07 -3.73
CA ASN A 57 -5.47 -13.47 -5.01
C ASN A 57 -5.89 -12.26 -5.86
N THR A 58 -5.58 -11.03 -5.44
CA THR A 58 -6.03 -9.81 -6.12
C THR A 58 -4.90 -8.82 -6.39
N THR A 59 -5.17 -7.83 -7.25
CA THR A 59 -4.27 -6.68 -7.49
C THR A 59 -4.35 -5.60 -6.41
N CYS A 60 -5.09 -5.81 -5.31
CA CYS A 60 -5.37 -4.77 -4.31
C CYS A 60 -4.12 -4.18 -3.64
N ALA A 61 -3.13 -5.01 -3.30
CA ALA A 61 -1.90 -4.53 -2.67
C ALA A 61 -1.12 -3.60 -3.62
N ASP A 62 -0.99 -4.00 -4.89
CA ASP A 62 -0.31 -3.22 -5.92
C ASP A 62 -1.01 -1.89 -6.18
N GLU A 63 -2.35 -1.92 -6.29
CA GLU A 63 -3.16 -0.71 -6.48
C GLU A 63 -3.03 0.24 -5.28
N MET A 64 -3.14 -0.26 -4.05
CA MET A 64 -2.97 0.55 -2.85
C MET A 64 -1.59 1.22 -2.80
N PHE A 65 -0.52 0.47 -3.07
CA PHE A 65 0.82 1.03 -3.12
C PHE A 65 0.98 2.05 -4.25
N ALA A 66 0.39 1.82 -5.42
CA ALA A 66 0.44 2.77 -6.53
C ALA A 66 -0.21 4.11 -6.14
N TYR A 67 -1.43 4.10 -5.61
CA TYR A 67 -2.12 5.31 -5.18
C TYR A 67 -1.41 6.00 -4.01
N LEU A 68 -0.95 5.25 -3.01
CA LEU A 68 -0.19 5.79 -1.88
C LEU A 68 1.10 6.47 -2.34
N ASN A 69 1.89 5.80 -3.17
CA ASN A 69 3.16 6.31 -3.65
C ASN A 69 2.96 7.56 -4.51
N ASN A 70 1.93 7.57 -5.37
CA ASN A 70 1.58 8.74 -6.17
C ASN A 70 1.11 9.91 -5.29
N ALA A 71 0.29 9.66 -4.27
CA ALA A 71 -0.23 10.71 -3.39
C ALA A 71 0.85 11.39 -2.54
N GLY A 72 1.87 10.63 -2.11
CA GLY A 72 2.97 11.13 -1.27
C GLY A 72 4.28 11.38 -1.98
N ALA A 73 4.36 11.12 -3.29
CA ALA A 73 5.61 11.04 -4.05
C ALA A 73 6.67 10.11 -3.38
N TYR A 74 6.22 8.97 -2.84
CA TYR A 74 7.09 8.03 -2.13
C TYR A 74 7.92 7.18 -3.10
N PRO A 75 9.20 6.91 -2.80
CA PRO A 75 9.99 5.92 -3.53
C PRO A 75 9.37 4.53 -3.44
N GLY A 76 9.43 3.78 -4.55
CA GLY A 76 9.05 2.37 -4.56
C GLY A 76 9.80 1.58 -3.49
N GLY A 77 9.08 0.76 -2.73
CA GLY A 77 9.65 -0.06 -1.66
C GLY A 77 9.98 0.68 -0.36
N LEU A 78 9.71 1.99 -0.24
CA LEU A 78 10.01 2.76 0.99
C LEU A 78 9.47 2.07 2.25
N PHE A 79 8.17 1.76 2.28
CA PHE A 79 7.52 1.17 3.46
C PHE A 79 7.99 -0.26 3.74
N ALA A 80 8.23 -1.07 2.71
CA ALA A 80 8.81 -2.40 2.87
C ALA A 80 10.21 -2.34 3.49
N ASN A 81 10.99 -1.30 3.17
CA ASN A 81 12.36 -1.14 3.67
C ASN A 81 12.41 -0.60 5.10
N ILE A 82 11.54 0.34 5.48
CA ILE A 82 11.62 1.01 6.79
C ILE A 82 10.65 0.42 7.83
N CYS A 83 9.58 -0.24 7.40
CA CYS A 83 8.55 -0.82 8.26
C CYS A 83 8.65 -2.34 8.31
N VAL A 84 9.69 -2.81 9.00
CA VAL A 84 9.86 -4.21 9.37
C VAL A 84 9.62 -4.34 10.88
N ALA A 85 8.69 -5.22 11.29
CA ALA A 85 8.39 -5.48 12.69
C ALA A 85 8.92 -6.86 13.14
N GLY A 86 8.39 -7.94 12.56
CA GLY A 86 8.77 -9.32 12.91
C GLY A 86 8.23 -10.35 11.90
N PRO A 87 8.34 -11.66 12.19
CA PRO A 87 7.93 -12.73 11.28
C PRO A 87 6.42 -12.75 10.99
N GLU A 88 5.61 -12.22 11.90
CA GLU A 88 4.15 -12.05 11.74
C GLU A 88 3.78 -10.88 10.80
N GLY A 89 4.77 -10.15 10.27
CA GLY A 89 4.55 -8.96 9.47
C GLY A 89 4.27 -7.71 10.32
N LEU A 90 3.57 -6.74 9.74
CA LEU A 90 3.17 -5.51 10.43
C LEU A 90 1.89 -5.75 11.24
N PRO A 91 1.80 -5.26 12.50
CA PRO A 91 0.65 -5.53 13.34
C PRO A 91 -0.61 -4.81 12.84
N CYS A 92 -1.58 -5.63 12.43
CA CYS A 92 -3.00 -5.37 12.25
C CYS A 92 -3.72 -6.67 12.69
#